data_AF-A0A6N2MW06-F1
#
_entry.id   AF-A0A6N2MW06-F1
#
_cell.length_a   1.000
_cell.length_b   1.000
_cell.length_c   1.000
_cell.angle_alpha   90.00
_cell.angle_beta   90.00
_cell.angle_gamma   90.00
#
_symmetry.space_group_name_H-M   'P 1'
#
loop_
_entity.id
_entity.type
_entity.pdbx_description
1 polymer ?
#
loop_
_entity_poly.entity_id
_entity_poly.type
_entity_poly.pdbx_seq_one_letter_code
_entity_poly.pdbx_strand_id
1 'polypeptide(L)'
;MALQECITLGIPTICLIDTNCDPDLTDISIPANDDAIASIRLILNKLVFAICEGRDRMKNITDSFVSLGHWSSAGSFGFNTDILATNPINLSVVLGVLIFFGKGV
;
A
#
# COMPACT_ATOMS: atom_id res chain seq x y z
N MET A 1 21.58 6.70 21.20
CA MET A 1 20.62 5.77 21.85
C MET A 1 19.53 5.29 20.90
N ALA A 2 19.04 6.08 19.93
CA ALA A 2 18.05 5.61 18.95
C ALA A 2 18.54 4.51 17.97
N LEU A 3 19.74 4.66 17.39
CA LEU A 3 20.27 3.68 16.42
C LEU A 3 20.39 2.27 17.03
N GLN A 4 20.88 2.18 18.27
CA GLN A 4 21.05 0.91 18.97
C GLN A 4 19.73 0.23 19.31
N GLU A 5 18.68 1.00 19.64
CA GLU A 5 17.33 0.48 19.84
C GLU A 5 16.75 -0.07 18.54
N CYS A 6 16.91 0.65 17.42
CA CYS A 6 16.48 0.18 16.10
C CYS A 6 17.18 -1.13 15.70
N ILE A 7 18.49 -1.22 15.91
CA ILE A 7 19.27 -2.45 15.68
C ILE A 7 18.73 -3.60 16.54
N THR A 8 18.44 -3.34 17.82
CA THR A 8 17.90 -4.35 18.74
C THR A 8 16.51 -4.84 18.32
N LEU A 9 15.69 -3.95 17.77
CA LEU A 9 14.34 -4.25 17.30
C LEU A 9 14.30 -4.79 15.86
N GLY A 10 15.44 -4.84 15.16
CA GLY A 10 15.50 -5.24 13.75
C GLY A 10 14.76 -4.27 12.81
N ILE A 11 14.66 -3.00 13.19
CA ILE A 11 14.02 -1.97 12.38
C ILE A 11 15.07 -1.41 11.41
N PRO A 12 14.82 -1.43 10.08
CA PRO A 12 15.75 -0.87 9.11
C PRO A 12 15.90 0.64 9.28
N THR A 13 17.12 1.12 9.19
CA THR A 13 17.51 2.50 9.50
C THR A 13 18.06 3.23 8.28
N ILE A 14 17.64 4.49 8.13
CA ILE A 14 18.19 5.43 7.15
C ILE A 14 18.78 6.59 7.94
N CYS A 15 20.08 6.85 7.78
CA CYS A 15 20.80 7.83 8.59
C CYS A 15 21.61 8.82 7.75
N LEU A 16 21.62 10.07 8.20
CA LEU A 16 22.57 11.07 7.70
C LEU A 16 23.91 10.81 8.40
N ILE A 17 24.97 10.65 7.62
CA ILE A 17 26.32 10.38 8.10
C ILE A 17 27.21 11.56 7.69
N ASP A 18 27.80 12.23 8.68
CA ASP A 18 28.90 13.19 8.45
C ASP A 18 30.27 12.52 8.73
N THR A 19 31.35 13.27 8.53
CA THR A 19 32.75 12.82 8.68
C THR A 19 33.12 12.18 10.02
N ASN A 20 32.31 12.40 11.06
CA ASN A 20 32.51 11.89 12.42
C ASN A 20 31.69 10.63 12.75
N CYS A 21 30.83 10.16 11.84
CA CYS A 21 29.94 9.02 12.04
C CYS A 21 30.45 7.76 11.32
N ASP A 22 30.26 6.60 11.93
CA ASP A 22 30.60 5.30 11.33
C ASP A 22 29.47 4.81 10.42
N PRO A 23 29.68 4.69 9.09
CA PRO A 23 28.64 4.28 8.14
C PRO A 23 28.22 2.81 8.27
N ASP A 24 29.05 1.95 8.88
CA ASP A 24 28.80 0.50 8.98
C ASP A 24 27.69 0.16 9.99
N LEU A 25 27.28 1.12 10.81
CA LEU A 25 26.24 0.96 11.82
C LEU A 25 24.81 1.16 11.28
N THR A 26 24.67 1.52 10.00
CA THR A 26 23.38 1.95 9.41
C THR A 26 23.08 1.16 8.14
N ASP A 27 21.82 0.78 7.92
CA ASP A 27 21.44 -0.02 6.74
C ASP A 27 21.54 0.80 5.45
N ILE A 28 21.12 2.05 5.51
CA ILE A 28 21.23 3.00 4.41
C ILE A 28 21.85 4.30 4.94
N SER A 29 23.10 4.52 4.57
CA SER A 29 23.84 5.74 4.88
C SER A 29 23.68 6.79 3.77
N ILE A 30 23.33 8.02 4.17
CA ILE A 30 23.27 9.19 3.28
C ILE A 30 24.40 10.14 3.72
N PRO A 31 25.50 10.26 2.96
CA PRO A 31 26.59 11.15 3.31
C PRO A 31 26.13 12.61 3.19
N ALA A 32 26.13 13.34 4.30
CA ALA A 32 25.66 14.71 4.37
C ALA A 32 26.12 15.41 5.64
N ASN A 33 26.26 16.74 5.56
CA ASN A 33 26.50 17.58 6.73
C ASN A 33 25.23 17.64 7.60
N ASP A 34 25.33 17.16 8.84
CA ASP A 34 24.26 17.14 9.85
C ASP A 34 24.28 18.34 10.81
N ASP A 35 25.36 19.13 10.84
CA ASP A 35 25.44 20.38 11.62
C ASP A 35 24.63 21.53 10.98
N ALA A 36 24.60 21.57 9.65
CA ALA A 36 24.01 22.68 8.92
C ALA A 36 22.49 22.51 8.73
N ILE A 37 21.70 23.39 9.35
CA ILE A 37 20.23 23.39 9.18
C ILE A 37 19.78 23.49 7.72
N ALA A 38 20.55 24.20 6.88
CA ALA A 38 20.28 24.30 5.45
C ALA A 38 20.43 22.94 4.73
N SER A 39 21.45 22.16 5.10
CA SER A 39 21.71 20.81 4.58
C SER A 39 20.59 19.86 4.99
N ILE A 40 20.27 19.81 6.28
CA ILE A 40 19.17 18.98 6.81
C ILE A 40 17.85 19.31 6.12
N ARG A 41 17.49 20.59 6.01
CA ARG A 41 16.25 21.02 5.34
C ARG A 41 16.21 20.61 3.88
N LEU A 42 17.32 20.75 3.15
CA LEU A 42 17.39 20.37 1.74
C LEU A 42 17.13 18.86 1.56
N ILE A 43 17.78 18.04 2.39
CA ILE A 43 17.67 16.58 2.29
C ILE A 43 16.27 16.12 2.70
N LEU A 44 15.74 16.61 3.81
CA LEU A 44 14.39 16.28 4.26
C LEU A 44 13.33 16.71 3.24
N ASN A 45 13.45 17.90 2.64
CA ASN A 45 12.52 18.35 1.61
C ASN A 45 12.55 17.43 0.38
N LYS A 46 13.74 17.02 -0.05
CA LYS A 46 13.88 16.11 -1.20
C LYS A 46 13.30 14.72 -0.89
N LEU A 47 13.52 14.22 0.33
CA LEU A 47 12.98 12.96 0.81
C LEU A 47 11.46 12.98 0.88
N VAL A 48 10.87 14.04 1.48
CA VAL A 48 9.41 14.21 1.55
C VAL A 48 8.79 14.26 0.16
N PHE A 49 9.41 15.00 -0.77
CA PHE A 49 8.94 15.06 -2.16
C PHE A 49 8.93 13.66 -2.81
N ALA A 50 10.01 12.90 -2.66
CA ALA A 50 10.11 11.55 -3.21
C ALA A 50 9.10 10.58 -2.57
N ILE A 51 8.86 10.67 -1.27
CA ILE A 51 7.85 9.85 -0.57
C ILE A 51 6.45 10.18 -1.07
N CYS A 52 6.11 11.46 -1.21
CA CYS A 52 4.81 11.88 -1.73
C CYS A 52 4.61 11.36 -3.16
N GLU A 53 5.61 11.53 -4.03
CA GLU A 53 5.57 11.05 -5.41
C GLU A 53 5.42 9.52 -5.49
N GLY A 54 6.17 8.77 -4.68
CA GLY A 54 6.06 7.32 -4.60
C GLY A 54 4.69 6.85 -4.11
N ARG A 55 4.13 7.53 -3.09
CA ARG A 55 2.79 7.25 -2.56
C ARG A 55 1.70 7.49 -3.59
N ASP A 56 1.78 8.59 -4.35
CA ASP A 56 0.78 8.92 -5.36
C ASP A 56 0.84 7.94 -6.53
N ARG A 57 2.05 7.51 -6.94
CA ARG A 57 2.22 6.41 -7.92
C ARG A 57 1.59 5.11 -7.42
N MET A 58 1.79 4.74 -6.14
CA MET A 58 1.20 3.52 -5.58
C MET A 58 -0.32 3.58 -5.52
N LYS A 59 -0.90 4.72 -5.13
CA LYS A 59 -2.37 4.91 -5.14
C LYS A 59 -2.97 4.71 -6.52
N ASN A 60 -2.38 5.30 -7.55
CA ASN A 60 -2.86 5.13 -8.93
C ASN A 60 -2.83 3.65 -9.38
N ILE A 61 -1.84 2.88 -8.91
CA ILE A 61 -1.75 1.43 -9.18
C ILE A 61 -2.82 0.66 -8.40
N THR A 62 -3.03 0.97 -7.12
CA THR A 62 -4.07 0.31 -6.33
C THR A 62 -5.47 0.69 -6.78
N ASP A 63 -5.72 1.93 -7.21
CA ASP A 63 -7.01 2.38 -7.74
C ASP A 63 -7.31 1.70 -9.07
N SER A 64 -6.29 1.51 -9.92
CA SER A 64 -6.47 0.74 -11.17
C SER A 64 -6.71 -0.76 -10.92
N PHE A 65 -6.15 -1.33 -9.85
CA PHE A 65 -6.42 -2.73 -9.45
C PHE A 65 -7.77 -2.90 -8.73
N VAL A 66 -8.14 -1.99 -7.83
CA VAL A 66 -9.44 -1.98 -7.11
C VAL A 66 -10.58 -1.65 -8.07
N SER A 67 -10.36 -0.84 -9.11
CA SER A 67 -11.32 -0.65 -10.20
C SER A 67 -11.65 -1.93 -10.96
N LEU A 68 -10.76 -2.94 -10.92
CA LEU A 68 -10.99 -4.27 -11.49
C LEU A 68 -11.67 -5.24 -10.49
N GLY A 69 -11.77 -4.89 -9.20
CA GLY A 69 -12.18 -5.82 -8.12
C GLY A 69 -13.27 -5.33 -7.15
N HIS A 70 -13.82 -4.12 -7.27
CA HIS A 70 -14.82 -3.61 -6.32
C HIS A 70 -16.26 -4.02 -6.69
N TRP A 71 -16.79 -5.09 -6.06
CA TRP A 71 -18.23 -5.37 -5.98
C TRP A 71 -18.74 -4.99 -4.58
N SER A 72 -19.64 -4.02 -4.50
CA SER A 72 -20.19 -3.57 -3.22
C SER A 72 -21.26 -4.51 -2.67
N SER A 73 -21.12 -4.83 -1.39
CA SER A 73 -21.93 -5.74 -0.57
C SER A 73 -23.45 -5.62 -0.77
N ALA A 74 -24.10 -6.72 -1.16
CA ALA A 74 -25.55 -6.87 -1.14
C ALA A 74 -25.95 -7.87 -0.05
N GLY A 75 -26.75 -7.39 0.90
CA GLY A 75 -27.22 -8.16 2.03
C GLY A 75 -28.11 -9.34 1.65
N SER A 76 -27.87 -10.45 2.37
CA SER A 76 -28.78 -11.53 2.74
C SER A 76 -29.91 -11.90 1.74
N PHE A 77 -29.65 -12.90 0.90
CA PHE A 77 -30.70 -13.74 0.32
C PHE A 77 -30.45 -15.20 0.70
N GLY A 78 -31.43 -15.83 1.36
CA GLY A 78 -31.37 -17.22 1.76
C GLY A 78 -31.36 -18.15 0.55
N PHE A 79 -30.27 -18.89 0.36
CA PHE A 79 -30.15 -19.90 -0.67
C PHE A 79 -30.74 -21.22 -0.18
N ASN A 80 -31.70 -21.78 -0.91
CA ASN A 80 -31.98 -23.21 -0.82
C ASN A 80 -30.78 -23.96 -1.46
N THR A 81 -30.11 -24.78 -0.66
CA THR A 81 -28.77 -25.33 -0.89
C THR A 81 -28.71 -26.60 -1.75
N ASP A 82 -29.55 -26.74 -2.76
CA ASP A 82 -29.46 -27.89 -3.67
C ASP A 82 -28.83 -27.50 -5.01
N ILE A 83 -27.52 -27.21 -4.93
CA ILE A 83 -26.67 -26.77 -6.06
C ILE A 83 -26.53 -27.84 -7.15
N LEU A 84 -26.85 -29.10 -6.83
CA LEU A 84 -26.82 -30.25 -7.75
C LEU A 84 -28.08 -30.37 -8.62
N ALA A 85 -29.17 -29.68 -8.28
CA ALA A 85 -30.43 -29.72 -9.03
C ALA A 85 -30.52 -28.65 -10.12
N THR A 86 -29.57 -27.71 -10.17
CA THR A 86 -29.64 -26.56 -11.08
C THR A 86 -28.80 -26.82 -12.33
N ASN A 87 -29.47 -27.10 -13.45
CA ASN A 87 -28.88 -27.21 -14.79
C ASN A 87 -28.04 -25.93 -15.10
N PRO A 88 -26.80 -26.02 -15.62
CA PRO A 88 -25.91 -24.88 -15.86
C PRO A 88 -26.51 -23.72 -16.65
N ILE A 89 -27.52 -23.97 -17.50
CA ILE A 89 -28.28 -22.92 -18.20
C ILE A 89 -29.08 -22.05 -17.21
N ASN A 90 -29.66 -22.67 -16.18
CA ASN A 90 -30.39 -21.94 -15.14
C ASN A 90 -29.41 -21.15 -14.25
N LEU A 91 -28.18 -21.64 -14.06
CA LEU A 91 -27.14 -20.87 -13.35
C LEU A 91 -26.75 -19.61 -14.14
N SER A 92 -26.60 -19.67 -15.47
CA SER A 92 -26.28 -18.47 -16.26
C SER A 92 -27.44 -17.47 -16.30
N VAL A 93 -28.69 -17.94 -16.30
CA VAL A 93 -29.87 -17.07 -16.24
C VAL A 93 -30.00 -16.41 -14.87
N VAL A 94 -29.83 -17.17 -13.78
CA VAL A 94 -29.86 -16.63 -12.40
C VAL A 94 -28.71 -15.63 -12.19
N LEU A 95 -27.50 -15.95 -12.65
CA LEU A 95 -26.35 -15.04 -12.59
C LEU A 95 -26.58 -13.79 -13.45
N GLY A 96 -27.14 -13.95 -14.66
CA GLY A 96 -27.46 -12.83 -15.55
C GLY A 96 -28.55 -11.90 -15.02
N VAL A 97 -29.60 -12.44 -14.38
CA VAL A 97 -30.67 -11.66 -13.75
C VAL A 97 -30.15 -10.93 -12.51
N LEU A 98 -29.26 -11.56 -11.72
CA LEU A 98 -28.61 -10.92 -10.57
C LEU A 98 -27.73 -9.74 -11.01
N ILE A 99 -27.02 -9.87 -12.13
CA ILE A 99 -26.19 -8.79 -12.71
C ILE A 99 -27.06 -7.63 -13.23
N PHE A 100 -28.24 -7.92 -13.80
CA PHE A 100 -29.12 -6.89 -14.35
C PHE A 100 -29.82 -6.06 -13.27
N PHE A 101 -30.25 -6.68 -12.16
CA PHE A 101 -30.84 -5.95 -11.03
C PHE A 101 -29.81 -5.18 -10.18
N GLY A 102 -28.55 -5.60 -10.15
CA GLY A 102 -27.47 -4.91 -9.41
C GLY A 102 -26.89 -3.66 -10.09
N LYS A 103 -27.33 -3.32 -11.30
CA LYS A 103 -26.86 -2.16 -12.10
C LYS A 103 -27.78 -0.94 -12.04
N GLY A 104 -28.73 -0.92 -11.10
CA GLY A 104 -29.75 0.13 -10.99
C GLY A 104 -29.82 0.80 -9.61
N VAL A 105 -28.71 1.40 -9.15
CA VAL A 105 -28.65 2.67 -8.39
C VAL A 105 -27.21 3.18 -8.37
#